data_AF-A0A957HFG6-F1
#
_entry.id   AF-A0A957HFG6-F1
#
_cell.length_a   1.000
_cell.length_b   1.000
_cell.length_c   1.000
_cell.angle_alpha   90.00
_cell.angle_beta   90.00
_cell.angle_gamma   90.00
#
_symmetry.space_group_name_H-M   'P 1'
#
loop_
_entity.id
_entity.type
_entity.pdbx_description
1 polymer ?
#
loop_
_entity_poly.entity_id
_entity_poly.type
_entity_poly.pdbx_seq_one_letter_code
_entity_poly.pdbx_strand_id
1 'polypeptide(L)'
;MAAINELTCEKIKGYLESFIDRVIENNQRRRIRSFDNPASYLAQVTTKPQLKPFHAAIMPPQVMAISEFERSFSTTLGTTFEEAARLIALDHHAEVQRSYEIWGEASHQAL
;
A
#
# COMPACT_ATOMS: atom_id res chain seq x y z
N MET A 1 14.81 22.14 -21.17
CA MET A 1 14.37 20.76 -21.43
C MET A 1 13.60 20.30 -20.21
N ALA A 2 12.37 19.81 -20.36
CA ALA A 2 11.62 19.28 -19.21
C ALA A 2 12.35 18.04 -18.68
N ALA A 3 12.46 17.91 -17.36
CA ALA A 3 13.18 16.80 -16.72
C ALA A 3 12.46 15.44 -16.90
N ILE A 4 11.20 15.45 -17.31
CA ILE A 4 10.33 14.28 -17.50
C ILE A 4 9.53 14.48 -18.78
N ASN A 5 9.38 13.41 -19.58
CA ASN A 5 8.55 13.41 -20.78
C ASN A 5 7.05 13.56 -20.42
N GLU A 6 6.30 14.29 -21.23
CA GLU A 6 4.85 14.51 -21.03
C GLU A 6 4.08 13.18 -21.05
N LEU A 7 4.42 12.26 -21.95
CA LEU A 7 3.85 10.92 -22.00
C LEU A 7 4.12 10.13 -20.70
N THR A 8 5.29 10.33 -20.09
CA THR A 8 5.67 9.66 -18.84
C THR A 8 4.90 10.24 -17.67
N CYS A 9 4.67 11.56 -17.64
CA CYS A 9 3.77 12.19 -16.68
C CYS A 9 2.35 11.62 -16.75
N GLU A 10 1.80 11.41 -17.95
CA GLU A 10 0.47 10.79 -18.13
C GLU A 10 0.44 9.35 -17.61
N LYS A 11 1.48 8.55 -17.90
CA LYS A 11 1.60 7.18 -17.39
C LYS A 11 1.67 7.13 -15.86
N ILE A 12 2.47 8.00 -15.26
CA ILE A 12 2.58 8.11 -13.80
C ILE A 12 1.22 8.48 -13.21
N LYS A 13 0.53 9.48 -13.80
CA LYS A 13 -0.79 9.90 -13.35
C LYS A 13 -1.80 8.74 -13.40
N GLY A 14 -1.91 8.04 -14.52
CA GLY A 14 -2.83 6.91 -14.65
C GLY A 14 -2.52 5.75 -13.69
N TYR A 15 -1.24 5.52 -13.41
CA TYR A 15 -0.82 4.56 -12.38
C TYR A 15 -1.26 5.00 -10.98
N LEU A 16 -1.07 6.27 -10.61
CA LEU A 16 -1.45 6.80 -9.31
C LEU A 16 -2.97 6.81 -9.10
N GLU A 17 -3.75 7.12 -10.15
CA GLU A 17 -5.21 7.01 -10.13
C GLU A 17 -5.66 5.57 -9.86
N SER A 18 -5.09 4.62 -10.62
CA SER A 18 -5.37 3.17 -10.44
C SER A 18 -4.95 2.67 -9.05
N PHE A 19 -3.88 3.23 -8.49
CA PHE A 19 -3.44 2.93 -7.13
C PHE A 19 -4.48 3.37 -6.10
N ILE A 20 -4.97 4.61 -6.20
CA ILE A 20 -6.00 5.14 -5.30
C ILE A 20 -7.27 4.29 -5.39
N ASP A 21 -7.72 3.97 -6.60
CA ASP A 21 -8.91 3.13 -6.82
C ASP A 21 -8.76 1.77 -6.15
N ARG A 22 -7.60 1.14 -6.27
CA ARG A 22 -7.30 -0.14 -5.62
C ARG A 22 -7.27 -0.02 -4.10
N VAL A 23 -6.73 1.06 -3.54
CA VAL A 23 -6.75 1.31 -2.09
C VAL A 23 -8.20 1.47 -1.61
N ILE A 24 -9.01 2.26 -2.32
CA ILE A 24 -10.43 2.46 -1.99
C ILE A 24 -11.20 1.14 -2.07
N GLU A 25 -11.07 0.40 -3.17
CA GLU A 25 -11.78 -0.87 -3.38
C GLU A 25 -11.41 -1.90 -2.30
N ASN A 26 -10.12 -2.02 -1.99
CA ASN A 26 -9.65 -2.94 -0.95
C ASN A 26 -10.21 -2.59 0.43
N ASN A 27 -10.38 -1.31 0.75
CA ASN A 27 -10.97 -0.88 2.03
C ASN A 27 -12.50 -0.99 2.04
N GLN A 28 -13.18 -0.75 0.91
CA GLN A 28 -14.62 -1.00 0.79
C GLN A 28 -14.96 -2.49 0.95
N ARG A 29 -14.19 -3.38 0.31
CA ARG A 29 -14.34 -4.84 0.49
C ARG A 29 -14.06 -5.29 1.93
N ARG A 30 -13.23 -4.55 2.65
CA ARG A 30 -12.92 -4.80 4.08
C ARG A 30 -14.00 -4.37 5.03
N ARG A 31 -15.06 -3.66 4.57
CA ARG A 31 -16.25 -3.21 5.33
C ARG A 31 -16.16 -3.64 6.78
N ILE A 32 -15.52 -2.82 7.63
CA ILE A 32 -15.50 -3.06 9.07
C ILE A 32 -16.96 -3.20 9.43
N ARG A 33 -17.38 -4.42 9.79
CA ARG A 33 -18.79 -4.68 10.05
C ARG A 33 -19.17 -3.73 11.17
N SER A 34 -20.20 -2.93 10.92
CA SER A 34 -20.73 -2.02 11.93
C SER A 34 -20.93 -2.81 13.21
N PHE A 35 -20.36 -2.32 14.30
CA PHE A 35 -20.53 -2.90 15.61
C PHE A 35 -21.06 -1.81 16.54
N ASP A 36 -22.14 -2.11 17.23
CA ASP A 36 -22.77 -1.18 18.16
C ASP A 36 -22.12 -1.23 19.55
N ASN A 37 -21.37 -2.31 19.84
CA ASN A 37 -20.69 -2.50 21.11
C ASN A 37 -19.44 -3.39 20.97
N PRO A 38 -18.51 -3.37 21.94
CA PRO A 38 -17.28 -4.15 21.86
C PRO A 38 -17.50 -5.67 21.82
N ALA A 39 -18.57 -6.17 22.43
CA ALA A 39 -18.90 -7.60 22.41
C ALA A 39 -19.32 -8.06 21.00
N SER A 40 -20.08 -7.24 20.27
CA SER A 40 -20.46 -7.53 18.89
C SER A 40 -19.29 -7.40 17.92
N TYR A 41 -18.29 -6.56 18.22
CA TYR A 41 -17.00 -6.54 17.51
C TYR A 41 -16.19 -7.83 17.73
N LEU A 42 -16.07 -8.28 18.98
CA LEU A 42 -15.32 -9.49 19.32
C LEU A 42 -15.96 -10.78 18.80
N ALA A 43 -17.28 -10.79 18.62
CA ALA A 43 -18.01 -11.90 18.02
C ALA A 43 -17.83 -12.01 16.49
N GLN A 44 -17.15 -11.05 15.84
CA GLN A 44 -16.97 -11.08 14.38
C GLN A 44 -15.95 -12.15 13.99
N VAL A 45 -16.38 -13.09 13.15
CA VAL A 45 -15.48 -14.03 12.48
C VAL A 45 -14.68 -13.25 11.44
N THR A 46 -13.41 -13.02 11.74
CA THR A 46 -12.45 -12.37 10.83
C THR A 46 -11.45 -13.40 10.32
N THR A 47 -11.13 -13.33 9.03
CA THR A 47 -10.04 -14.10 8.41
C THR A 47 -8.66 -13.55 8.77
N LYS A 48 -8.60 -12.35 9.38
CA LYS A 48 -7.35 -11.75 9.87
C LYS A 48 -7.22 -11.93 11.39
N PRO A 49 -6.12 -12.50 11.90
CA PRO A 49 -5.98 -12.93 13.29
C PRO A 49 -5.82 -11.80 14.33
N GLN A 50 -6.12 -10.54 14.00
CA GLN A 50 -5.93 -9.41 14.93
C GLN A 50 -7.23 -8.64 15.11
N LEU A 51 -8.15 -9.20 15.92
CA LEU A 51 -9.18 -8.38 16.56
C LEU A 51 -8.48 -7.39 17.50
N LYS A 52 -8.91 -6.13 17.49
CA LYS A 52 -8.35 -5.06 18.34
C LYS A 52 -9.33 -4.67 19.46
N PRO A 53 -9.51 -5.49 20.51
CA PRO A 53 -10.54 -5.30 21.52
C PRO A 53 -10.49 -3.94 22.21
N PHE A 54 -9.28 -3.50 22.59
CA PHE A 54 -9.11 -2.19 23.24
C PHE A 54 -9.49 -1.02 22.33
N HIS A 55 -9.21 -1.14 21.03
CA HIS A 55 -9.54 -0.09 20.07
C HIS A 55 -11.06 0.00 19.88
N ALA A 56 -11.74 -1.14 19.78
CA ALA A 56 -13.20 -1.18 19.68
C ALA A 56 -13.92 -0.70 20.95
N ALA A 57 -13.26 -0.75 22.11
CA ALA A 57 -13.82 -0.25 23.37
C ALA A 57 -13.75 1.29 23.50
N ILE A 58 -12.77 1.93 22.85
CA ILE A 58 -12.50 3.37 23.03
C ILE A 58 -12.74 4.19 21.76
N MET A 59 -12.81 3.56 20.59
CA MET A 59 -13.02 4.23 19.30
C MET A 59 -14.25 3.69 18.59
N PRO A 60 -15.04 4.57 17.94
CA PRO A 60 -16.16 4.15 17.13
C PRO A 60 -15.66 3.45 15.84
N PRO A 61 -16.51 2.59 15.21
CA PRO A 61 -16.13 1.82 14.01
C PRO A 61 -15.58 2.67 12.86
N GLN A 62 -16.09 3.89 12.70
CA GLN A 62 -15.70 4.81 11.64
C GLN A 62 -14.24 5.27 11.79
N VAL A 63 -13.80 5.54 13.03
CA VAL A 63 -12.41 5.93 13.32
C VAL A 63 -11.47 4.75 13.08
N MET A 64 -11.88 3.55 13.46
CA MET A 64 -11.11 2.33 13.15
C MET A 64 -10.97 2.12 11.64
N ALA A 65 -12.01 2.39 10.86
CA ALA A 65 -12.00 2.28 9.40
C ALA A 65 -11.02 3.27 8.75
N ILE A 66 -10.99 4.51 9.23
CA ILE A 66 -10.03 5.53 8.77
C ILE A 66 -8.61 5.08 9.07
N SER A 67 -8.33 4.60 10.29
CA SER A 67 -6.99 4.13 10.67
C SER A 67 -6.51 2.95 9.81
N GLU A 68 -7.41 2.01 9.47
CA GLU A 68 -7.08 0.91 8.56
C GLU A 68 -6.83 1.37 7.13
N PHE A 69 -7.61 2.34 6.65
CA PHE A 69 -7.38 2.99 5.37
C PHE A 69 -6.01 3.65 5.32
N GLU A 70 -5.67 4.51 6.28
CA GLU A 70 -4.39 5.21 6.37
C GLU A 70 -3.22 4.25 6.40
N ARG A 71 -3.32 3.19 7.22
CA ARG A 71 -2.29 2.15 7.27
C ARG A 71 -2.14 1.47 5.92
N SER A 72 -3.24 1.08 5.27
CA SER A 72 -3.17 0.43 3.96
C SER A 72 -2.53 1.32 2.91
N PHE A 73 -2.97 2.58 2.82
CA PHE A 73 -2.41 3.59 1.94
C PHE A 73 -0.91 3.75 2.18
N SER A 74 -0.50 4.00 3.43
CA SER A 74 0.90 4.21 3.81
C SER A 74 1.78 3.01 3.49
N THR A 75 1.34 1.79 3.84
CA THR A 75 2.13 0.57 3.60
C THR A 75 2.35 0.29 2.11
N THR A 76 1.39 0.65 1.25
CA THR A 76 1.50 0.42 -0.19
C THR A 76 2.13 1.61 -0.94
N LEU A 77 2.24 2.78 -0.31
CA LEU A 77 2.77 4.00 -0.95
C LEU A 77 4.22 3.85 -1.39
N GLY A 78 5.04 3.08 -0.68
CA GLY A 78 6.43 2.84 -1.11
C GLY A 78 6.53 2.32 -2.55
N THR A 79 5.61 1.41 -2.91
CA THR A 79 5.58 0.81 -4.25
C THR A 79 5.25 1.82 -5.35
N THR A 80 4.57 2.92 -5.03
CA THR A 80 4.20 3.91 -6.04
C THR A 80 5.38 4.79 -6.43
N PHE A 81 6.25 5.12 -5.49
CA PHE A 81 7.47 5.87 -5.77
C PHE A 81 8.43 5.08 -6.64
N GLU A 82 8.59 3.78 -6.35
CA GLU A 82 9.41 2.90 -7.16
C GLU A 82 8.86 2.76 -8.60
N GLU A 83 7.54 2.69 -8.78
CA GLU A 83 6.93 2.63 -10.11
C GLU A 83 7.11 3.92 -10.89
N ALA A 84 6.92 5.07 -10.23
CA ALA A 84 7.18 6.36 -10.86
C ALA A 84 8.65 6.49 -11.28
N ALA A 85 9.59 6.09 -10.40
CA ALA A 85 11.01 6.07 -10.72
C ALA A 85 11.33 5.14 -11.90
N ARG A 86 10.71 3.95 -11.96
CA ARG A 86 10.86 3.02 -13.08
C ARG A 86 10.41 3.64 -14.39
N LEU A 87 9.25 4.30 -14.40
CA LEU A 87 8.70 4.96 -15.59
C LEU A 87 9.60 6.11 -16.07
N ILE A 88 10.14 6.92 -15.15
CA ILE A 88 11.10 7.99 -15.49
C ILE A 88 12.40 7.41 -16.07
N ALA A 89 12.93 6.35 -15.45
CA ALA A 89 14.17 5.74 -15.91
C ALA A 89 14.05 5.11 -17.31
N LEU A 90 12.87 4.60 -17.68
CA LEU A 90 12.61 4.05 -19.03
C LEU A 90 12.68 5.09 -20.15
N ASP A 91 12.59 6.39 -19.84
CA ASP A 91 12.82 7.43 -20.84
C ASP A 91 14.30 7.53 -21.25
N HIS A 92 15.21 7.02 -20.41
CA HIS A 92 16.66 7.15 -20.58
C HIS A 92 17.38 5.81 -20.74
N HIS A 93 16.74 4.70 -20.39
CA HIS A 93 17.34 3.37 -20.38
C HIS A 93 16.44 2.36 -21.10
N ALA A 94 17.06 1.42 -21.81
CA ALA A 94 16.33 0.40 -22.58
C ALA A 94 15.56 -0.58 -21.67
N GLU A 95 16.10 -0.87 -20.49
CA GLU A 95 15.49 -1.79 -19.53
C GLU A 95 15.60 -1.22 -18.12
N VAL A 96 14.48 -1.28 -17.38
CA VAL A 96 14.42 -0.88 -15.97
C VAL A 96 13.49 -1.84 -15.23
N GLN A 97 13.99 -2.43 -14.15
CA GLN A 97 13.24 -3.35 -13.32
C GLN A 97 13.15 -2.84 -11.88
N ARG A 98 12.00 -3.05 -11.25
CA ARG A 98 11.82 -2.82 -9.81
C ARG A 98 12.11 -4.10 -9.04
N SER A 99 12.53 -3.94 -7.79
CA SER A 99 12.79 -5.07 -6.89
C SER A 99 13.72 -6.12 -7.53
N TYR A 100 14.74 -5.67 -8.27
CA TYR A 100 15.69 -6.58 -8.91
C TYR A 100 16.48 -7.34 -7.84
N GLU A 101 16.35 -8.66 -7.83
CA GLU A 101 17.05 -9.51 -6.88
C GLU A 101 18.47 -9.80 -7.37
N ILE A 102 19.45 -9.41 -6.56
CA ILE A 102 20.84 -9.78 -6.78
C ILE A 102 21.21 -10.99 -5.92
N TRP A 103 21.97 -11.91 -6.51
CA TRP A 103 22.46 -13.10 -5.86
C TRP A 103 23.98 -13.14 -5.96
N GLY A 104 24.66 -13.58 -4.89
CA GLY A 104 26.11 -13.69 -4.85
C GLY A 104 26.59 -14.46 -3.62
N GLU A 105 27.80 -14.99 -3.71
CA GLU A 105 28.46 -15.70 -2.59
C GLU A 105 29.23 -14.68 -1.72
N ALA A 106 29.01 -14.71 -0.41
CA ALA A 106 29.76 -13.88 0.52
C ALA A 106 31.06 -14.59 0.95
N SER A 107 32.21 -13.96 0.71
CA SER A 107 33.51 -14.48 1.18
C SER A 107 33.81 -14.02 2.61
N HIS A 108 34.30 -14.94 3.44
CA HIS A 108 34.74 -14.67 4.81
C HIS A 108 36.20 -14.18 4.91
N GLN A 109 36.91 -14.00 3.80
CA GLN A 109 38.34 -13.65 3.82
C GLN A 109 38.66 -12.21 4.26
N ALA A 110 37.66 -11.42 4.65
CA ALA A 110 37.81 -10.00 5.03
C ALA A 110 37.36 -9.67 6.46
N LEU A 111 37.23 -10.68 7.35
CA LEU A 111 37.00 -10.48 8.79
C LEU A 111 38.28 -10.65 9.60
#